data_AF-A0A933THB1-F1
#
_entry.id   AF-A0A933THB1-F1
#
_cell.length_a   1.000
_cell.length_b   1.000
_cell.length_c   1.000
_cell.angle_alpha   90.00
_cell.angle_beta   90.00
_cell.angle_gamma   90.00
#
_symmetry.space_group_name_H-M   'P 1'
#
loop_
_entity.id
_entity.type
_entity.pdbx_description
1 polymer ?
#
loop_
_entity_poly.entity_id
_entity_poly.type
_entity_poly.pdbx_seq_one_letter_code
_entity_poly.pdbx_strand_id
1 'polypeptide(L)'
;MGISWDYTRLADSYLKRPDYASEAVERIVALARLPKGAAVCDVGAGVAHLTIPLARRGLRVTAVEPNAAMRAHGVKRTADLADVRWQAGTG
;
A
#
# COMPACT_ATOMS: atom_id res chain seq x y z
N MET A 1 -12.27 -0.24 -23.44
CA MET A 1 -11.98 -1.68 -23.35
C MET A 1 -10.90 -1.84 -22.30
N GLY A 2 -11.29 -2.07 -21.04
CA GLY A 2 -10.37 -2.24 -19.91
C GLY A 2 -9.94 -3.70 -19.80
N ILE A 3 -8.66 -3.94 -19.52
CA ILE A 3 -8.14 -5.30 -19.38
C ILE A 3 -8.47 -5.76 -17.95
N SER A 4 -9.41 -6.69 -17.79
CA SER A 4 -9.79 -7.21 -16.47
C SER A 4 -8.88 -8.37 -16.05
N TRP A 5 -7.94 -8.11 -15.14
CA TRP A 5 -7.13 -9.15 -14.50
C TRP A 5 -7.70 -9.49 -13.11
N ASP A 6 -8.20 -10.71 -12.91
CA ASP A 6 -8.71 -11.17 -11.63
C ASP A 6 -7.62 -11.88 -10.80
N TYR A 7 -6.99 -11.12 -9.90
CA TYR A 7 -5.98 -11.61 -8.95
C TYR A 7 -6.56 -12.15 -7.64
N THR A 8 -7.89 -12.27 -7.51
CA THR A 8 -8.56 -12.62 -6.25
C THR A 8 -8.04 -13.91 -5.64
N ARG A 9 -7.83 -14.96 -6.46
CA ARG A 9 -7.32 -16.26 -5.99
C ARG A 9 -5.86 -16.23 -5.52
N LEU A 10 -5.14 -15.16 -5.83
CA LEU A 10 -3.75 -14.98 -5.42
C LEU A 10 -3.61 -14.04 -4.21
N ALA A 11 -4.66 -13.37 -3.77
CA ALA A 11 -4.57 -12.37 -2.70
C ALA A 11 -3.91 -12.93 -1.41
N ASP A 12 -4.25 -14.16 -1.03
CA ASP A 12 -3.62 -14.84 0.12
C ASP A 12 -2.14 -15.14 -0.09
N SER A 13 -1.72 -15.48 -1.32
CA SER A 13 -0.31 -15.78 -1.60
C SER A 13 0.54 -14.51 -1.58
N TYR A 14 -0.05 -13.36 -1.92
CA TYR A 14 0.64 -12.08 -1.84
C TYR A 14 1.02 -11.71 -0.41
N LEU A 15 0.30 -12.17 0.62
CA LEU A 15 0.71 -11.99 2.03
C LEU A 15 2.08 -12.59 2.34
N LYS A 16 2.51 -13.59 1.57
CA LYS A 16 3.78 -14.29 1.74
C LYS A 16 4.93 -13.62 1.00
N ARG A 17 4.67 -12.55 0.24
CA ARG A 17 5.75 -11.81 -0.42
C ARG A 17 6.66 -11.19 0.65
N PRO A 18 7.99 -11.19 0.43
CA PRO A 18 8.91 -10.54 1.34
C PRO A 18 8.61 -9.04 1.38
N ASP A 19 8.81 -8.46 2.56
CA ASP A 19 8.69 -7.01 2.73
C ASP A 19 9.83 -6.28 2.01
N TYR A 20 9.58 -5.00 1.69
CA TYR A 20 10.62 -4.12 1.19
C TYR A 20 11.73 -3.93 2.23
N ALA A 21 12.98 -3.85 1.76
CA ALA A 21 14.10 -3.46 2.62
C ALA A 21 13.83 -2.06 3.22
N SER A 22 14.04 -1.92 4.54
CA SER A 22 13.77 -0.67 5.26
C SER A 22 14.57 0.50 4.68
N GLU A 23 15.83 0.23 4.32
CA GLU A 23 16.77 1.19 3.76
C GLU A 23 16.31 1.71 2.39
N ALA A 24 15.66 0.86 1.59
CA ALA A 24 15.12 1.26 0.28
C ALA A 24 13.95 2.24 0.45
N VAL A 25 13.03 1.96 1.38
CA VAL A 25 11.90 2.86 1.66
C VAL A 25 12.39 4.19 2.24
N GLU A 26 13.35 4.15 3.18
CA GLU A 26 13.99 5.36 3.72
C GLU A 26 14.64 6.19 2.64
N ARG A 27 15.37 5.56 1.72
CA ARG A 27 16.05 6.26 0.64
C ARG A 27 15.05 6.97 -0.27
N ILE A 28 13.93 6.32 -0.61
CA ILE A 28 12.88 6.93 -1.46
C ILE A 28 12.24 8.13 -0.75
N VAL A 29 11.90 7.99 0.54
CA VAL A 29 11.31 9.09 1.33
C VAL A 29 12.29 10.28 1.43
N ALA A 30 13.57 10.01 1.66
CA ALA A 30 14.61 11.04 1.71
C ALA A 30 14.83 11.73 0.36
N LEU A 31 14.84 10.96 -0.75
CA LEU A 31 14.94 11.50 -2.10
C LEU A 31 13.77 12.42 -2.45
N ALA A 32 12.55 12.04 -2.04
CA ALA A 32 11.34 12.82 -2.24
C ALA A 32 11.27 14.06 -1.33
N ARG A 33 12.21 14.22 -0.37
CA ARG A 33 12.29 15.35 0.58
C ARG A 33 10.95 15.60 1.30
N LEU A 34 10.26 14.52 1.64
CA LEU A 34 8.92 14.61 2.24
C LEU A 34 9.02 15.08 3.70
N PRO A 35 8.25 16.10 4.11
CA PRO A 35 8.13 16.43 5.51
C PRO A 35 7.35 15.34 6.27
N LYS A 36 7.51 15.31 7.60
CA LYS A 36 6.66 14.48 8.48
C LYS A 36 5.18 14.81 8.24
N GLY A 37 4.31 13.81 8.15
CA GLY A 37 2.88 13.99 7.90
C GLY A 37 2.52 14.32 6.44
N ALA A 38 3.48 14.27 5.51
CA ALA A 38 3.19 14.46 4.09
C ALA A 38 2.15 13.44 3.60
N ALA A 39 1.27 13.90 2.71
CA ALA A 39 0.31 13.03 2.05
C ALA A 39 0.99 12.30 0.88
N VAL A 40 0.82 10.98 0.81
CA VAL A 40 1.38 10.14 -0.25
C VAL A 40 0.34 9.17 -0.79
N CYS A 41 0.52 8.73 -2.03
CA CYS A 41 -0.35 7.76 -2.69
C CYS A 41 0.46 6.49 -3.01
N ASP A 42 -0.02 5.33 -2.54
CA ASP A 42 0.51 4.00 -2.88
C ASP A 42 -0.43 3.39 -3.94
N VAL A 43 -0.03 3.44 -5.20
CA VAL A 43 -0.85 3.00 -6.35
C VAL A 43 -0.52 1.55 -6.68
N GLY A 44 -1.55 0.69 -6.73
CA GLY A 44 -1.35 -0.76 -6.78
C GLY A 44 -0.86 -1.29 -5.44
N ALA A 45 -1.42 -0.76 -4.35
CA ALA A 45 -0.99 -1.04 -2.98
C ALA A 45 -1.07 -2.53 -2.61
N GLY A 46 -1.84 -3.33 -3.37
CA GLY A 46 -2.00 -4.75 -3.15
C GLY A 46 -2.45 -5.05 -1.72
N VAL A 47 -1.67 -5.87 -1.03
CA VAL A 47 -1.92 -6.24 0.37
C VAL A 47 -1.13 -5.41 1.38
N ALA A 48 -0.70 -4.19 1.03
CA ALA A 48 -0.08 -3.19 1.93
C ALA A 48 1.42 -3.34 2.27
N HIS A 49 2.22 -4.07 1.46
CA HIS A 49 3.66 -4.22 1.75
C HIS A 49 4.43 -2.89 1.75
N LEU A 50 4.07 -1.92 0.89
CA LEU A 50 4.66 -0.59 0.88
C LEU A 50 3.90 0.40 1.77
N THR A 51 2.57 0.29 1.81
CA THR A 51 1.70 1.14 2.63
C THR A 51 2.11 1.15 4.11
N ILE A 52 2.36 -0.02 4.71
CA ILE A 52 2.74 -0.16 6.13
C ILE A 52 4.03 0.61 6.45
N PRO A 53 5.17 0.38 5.77
CA PRO A 53 6.41 1.08 6.09
C PRO A 53 6.35 2.58 5.80
N LEU A 54 5.53 3.06 4.86
CA LEU A 54 5.28 4.50 4.66
C LEU A 54 4.52 5.10 5.84
N ALA A 55 3.44 4.45 6.28
CA ALA A 55 2.61 4.92 7.40
C ALA A 55 3.38 4.89 8.74
N ARG A 56 4.17 3.84 8.99
CA ARG A 56 5.04 3.76 10.20
C ARG A 56 6.10 4.86 10.26
N ARG A 57 6.44 5.47 9.12
CA ARG A 57 7.32 6.65 9.03
C ARG A 57 6.59 7.98 9.23
N GLY A 58 5.31 7.94 9.59
CA GLY A 58 4.50 9.12 9.88
C GLY A 58 3.99 9.83 8.62
N LEU A 59 3.89 9.14 7.49
CA LEU A 59 3.24 9.66 6.28
C LEU A 59 1.75 9.35 6.30
N ARG A 60 0.94 10.23 5.70
CA ARG A 60 -0.50 10.02 5.51
C ARG A 60 -0.73 9.34 4.18
N VAL A 61 -1.02 8.04 4.20
CA VAL A 61 -1.03 7.21 3.00
C VAL A 61 -2.45 7.02 2.48
N THR A 62 -2.65 7.32 1.20
CA THR A 62 -3.81 6.85 0.44
C THR A 62 -3.39 5.64 -0.38
N ALA A 63 -3.88 4.45 -0.02
CA ALA A 63 -3.62 3.21 -0.73
C ALA A 63 -4.73 2.97 -1.77
N VAL A 64 -4.35 2.84 -3.04
CA VAL A 64 -5.26 2.60 -4.16
C VAL A 64 -5.02 1.21 -4.71
N GLU A 65 -6.03 0.36 -4.63
CA GLU A 65 -5.95 -1.04 -5.09
C GLU A 65 -7.27 -1.44 -5.76
N PRO A 66 -7.28 -1.80 -7.07
CA PRO A 66 -8.50 -2.21 -7.77
C PRO A 66 -9.05 -3.54 -7.24
N ASN A 67 -8.20 -4.53 -6.94
CA ASN A 67 -8.66 -5.85 -6.53
C ASN A 67 -9.22 -5.83 -5.09
N ALA A 68 -10.52 -6.15 -4.96
CA ALA A 68 -11.22 -6.09 -3.67
C ALA A 68 -10.63 -7.03 -2.60
N ALA A 69 -10.18 -8.23 -2.98
CA ALA A 69 -9.60 -9.17 -2.03
C ALA A 69 -8.22 -8.70 -1.53
N MET A 70 -7.35 -8.23 -2.42
CA MET A 70 -6.06 -7.63 -2.03
C MET A 70 -6.26 -6.44 -1.10
N ARG A 71 -7.17 -5.53 -1.47
CA ARG A 71 -7.56 -4.38 -0.66
C ARG A 71 -8.09 -4.77 0.71
N ALA A 72 -8.91 -5.83 0.81
CA ALA A 72 -9.43 -6.29 2.09
C ALA A 72 -8.31 -6.77 3.05
N HIS A 73 -7.32 -7.49 2.52
CA HIS A 73 -6.14 -7.84 3.32
C HIS A 73 -5.34 -6.61 3.73
N GLY A 74 -5.16 -5.65 2.81
CA GLY A 74 -4.48 -4.40 3.10
C GLY A 74 -5.15 -3.60 4.21
N VAL A 75 -6.48 -3.44 4.15
CA VAL A 75 -7.30 -2.81 5.21
C VAL A 75 -7.08 -3.54 6.54
N LYS A 76 -7.15 -4.88 6.56
CA LYS A 76 -6.93 -5.67 7.78
C LYS A 76 -5.52 -5.47 8.35
N ARG A 77 -4.49 -5.45 7.50
CA ARG A 77 -3.08 -5.28 7.89
C ARG A 77 -2.72 -3.87 8.36
N THR A 78 -3.58 -2.89 8.10
CA THR A 78 -3.36 -1.48 8.43
C THR A 78 -4.42 -0.92 9.39
N ALA A 79 -5.23 -1.79 9.99
CA ALA A 79 -6.35 -1.38 10.85
C ALA A 79 -5.92 -0.61 12.11
N ASP A 80 -4.69 -0.82 12.58
CA ASP A 80 -4.07 -0.12 13.71
C ASP A 80 -3.36 1.19 13.30
N LEU A 81 -3.30 1.50 12.00
CA LEU A 81 -2.60 2.68 11.46
C LEU A 81 -3.63 3.78 11.13
N ALA A 82 -3.74 4.77 12.01
CA ALA A 82 -4.74 5.86 11.90
C ALA A 82 -4.61 6.71 10.62
N ASP A 83 -3.41 6.77 10.04
CA ASP A 83 -3.07 7.63 8.89
C ASP A 83 -3.10 6.89 7.54
N VAL A 84 -3.81 5.75 7.44
CA VAL A 84 -4.00 5.00 6.20
C VAL A 84 -5.45 5.07 5.74
N ARG A 85 -5.66 5.42 4.46
CA ARG A 85 -6.97 5.41 3.80
C ARG A 85 -6.92 4.53 2.58
N TRP A 86 -7.99 3.77 2.34
CA TRP A 86 -8.09 2.86 1.20
C TRP A 86 -9.12 3.34 0.18
N GLN A 87 -8.77 3.22 -1.10
CA GLN A 87 -9.66 3.53 -2.22
C GLN A 87 -9.61 2.40 -3.26
N ALA A 88 -10.74 2.15 -3.90
CA ALA A 88 -10.79 1.26 -5.07
C ALA A 88 -10.24 2.01 -6.30
N GLY A 89 -9.29 1.41 -7.00
CA GLY A 89 -8.84 1.86 -8.32
C GLY A 89 -9.72 1.29 -9.44
N THR A 90 -9.68 1.91 -10.63
CA THR A 90 -10.48 1.49 -11.81
C THR A 90 -9.63 0.90 -12.94
N GLY A 91 -8.41 0.43 -12.62
CA GLY A 91 -7.43 -0.10 -13.59
C GLY A 91 -7.84 -1.42 -14.23
#